data_AF-A0A936JND4-F1
#
_entry.id   AF-A0A936JND4-F1
#
_cell.length_a   1.000
_cell.length_b   1.000
_cell.length_c   1.000
_cell.angle_alpha   90.00
_cell.angle_beta   90.00
_cell.angle_gamma   90.00
#
_symmetry.space_group_name_H-M   'P 1'
#
loop_
_entity.id
_entity.type
_entity.pdbx_description
1 polymer ?
#
loop_
_entity_poly.entity_id
_entity_poly.type
_entity_poly.pdbx_seq_one_letter_code
_entity_poly.pdbx_strand_id
1 'polypeptide(L)'
;MKFNPHTKEVFTDAGQFLQKLQCPYRIRWQDLQPFEDKPRQRSCSECNHHILDTAQFDDSELLAILTTNPETCLKIDINQPNVETMYHGFSE
;
A
#
# COMPACT_ATOMS: atom_id res chain seq x y z
N MET A 1 10.24 1.38 -3.27
CA MET A 1 8.97 1.78 -3.90
C MET A 1 8.86 3.28 -4.09
N LYS A 2 8.03 3.72 -5.05
CA LYS A 2 7.74 5.13 -5.29
C LYS A 2 6.26 5.45 -5.14
N PHE A 3 5.95 6.60 -4.57
CA PHE A 3 4.58 7.05 -4.33
C PHE A 3 4.35 8.44 -4.93
N ASN A 4 3.27 8.58 -5.69
CA ASN A 4 2.81 9.87 -6.18
C ASN A 4 1.66 10.42 -5.31
N PRO A 5 1.86 11.49 -4.52
CA PRO A 5 0.84 12.00 -3.61
C PRO A 5 -0.31 12.73 -4.34
N HIS A 6 -0.09 13.17 -5.58
CA HIS A 6 -1.13 13.83 -6.39
C HIS A 6 -2.08 12.79 -7.01
N THR A 7 -1.54 11.74 -7.63
CA THR A 7 -2.34 10.69 -8.29
C THR A 7 -2.74 9.57 -7.32
N LYS A 8 -2.05 9.47 -6.19
CA LYS A 8 -2.14 8.41 -5.17
C LYS A 8 -1.68 7.05 -5.69
N GLU A 9 -0.85 7.03 -6.72
CA GLU A 9 -0.35 5.80 -7.32
C GLU A 9 0.95 5.35 -6.66
N VAL A 10 1.12 4.04 -6.55
CA VAL A 10 2.28 3.36 -5.97
C VAL A 10 2.91 2.52 -7.05
N PHE A 11 4.22 2.61 -7.17
CA PHE A 11 5.04 1.87 -8.12
C PHE A 11 6.21 1.19 -7.40
N THR A 12 6.75 0.14 -8.00
CA THR A 12 8.09 -0.33 -7.67
C THR A 12 9.14 0.69 -8.08
N ASP A 13 10.36 0.56 -7.58
CA ASP A 13 11.51 1.38 -7.95
C ASP A 13 11.86 1.23 -9.43
N ALA A 14 11.55 0.07 -10.01
CA ALA A 14 11.65 -0.24 -11.43
C ALA A 14 10.50 0.33 -12.29
N GLY A 15 9.50 0.99 -11.68
CA GLY A 15 8.40 1.64 -12.38
C GLY A 15 7.20 0.76 -12.69
N GLN A 16 7.13 -0.45 -12.12
CA GLN A 16 5.94 -1.29 -12.26
C GLN A 16 4.83 -0.76 -11.34
N PHE A 17 3.62 -0.62 -11.89
CA PHE A 17 2.47 -0.21 -11.10
C PHE A 17 2.07 -1.28 -10.07
N LEU A 18 1.91 -0.87 -8.81
CA LEU A 18 1.44 -1.72 -7.73
C LEU A 18 -0.05 -1.50 -7.48
N GLN A 19 -0.43 -0.27 -7.10
CA GLN A 19 -1.82 0.05 -6.76
C GLN A 19 -2.05 1.56 -6.75
N LYS A 20 -3.31 1.97 -6.94
CA LYS A 20 -3.78 3.33 -6.64
C LYS A 20 -4.48 3.35 -5.27
N LEU A 21 -4.00 4.17 -4.35
CA LEU A 21 -4.52 4.30 -2.99
C LEU A 21 -5.80 5.13 -2.97
N GLN A 22 -6.94 4.43 -3.08
CA GLN A 22 -8.25 5.05 -3.05
C GLN A 22 -9.22 4.21 -2.22
N CYS A 23 -9.47 4.65 -0.98
CA CYS A 23 -10.53 4.12 -0.14
C CYS A 23 -11.74 5.08 -0.19
N PRO A 24 -12.96 4.60 -0.52
CA PRO A 24 -14.15 5.44 -0.50
C PRO A 24 -14.63 5.76 0.94
N TYR A 25 -14.14 5.00 1.92
CA TYR A 25 -14.46 5.16 3.34
C TYR A 25 -13.40 5.99 4.05
N ARG A 26 -13.84 6.81 5.01
CA ARG A 26 -12.93 7.60 5.86
C ARG A 26 -12.51 6.79 7.08
N ILE A 27 -11.47 5.97 6.92
CA ILE A 27 -10.99 5.05 7.95
C ILE A 27 -9.62 5.49 8.46
N ARG A 28 -9.36 5.29 9.76
CA ARG A 28 -8.03 5.47 10.35
C ARG A 28 -7.44 4.12 10.70
N TRP A 29 -6.10 4.02 10.68
CA TRP A 29 -5.39 2.78 10.98
C TRP A 29 -5.79 2.16 12.33
N GLN A 30 -6.01 3.01 13.34
CA GLN A 30 -6.40 2.60 14.69
C GLN A 30 -7.81 1.99 14.76
N ASP A 31 -8.69 2.30 13.80
CA ASP A 31 -10.06 1.79 13.75
C ASP A 31 -10.12 0.39 13.08
N LEU A 32 -9.02 -0.09 12.49
CA LEU A 32 -8.93 -1.38 11.82
C LEU A 32 -8.65 -2.51 12.81
N GLN A 33 -9.19 -3.70 12.51
CA GLN A 33 -9.04 -4.88 13.35
C GLN A 33 -7.66 -5.52 13.15
N PRO A 34 -6.83 -5.66 14.20
CA PRO A 34 -5.54 -6.35 14.08
C PRO A 34 -5.73 -7.87 13.92
N PHE A 35 -4.77 -8.51 13.25
CA PHE A 35 -4.62 -9.97 13.29
C PHE A 35 -3.63 -10.36 14.40
N GLU A 36 -3.95 -11.41 15.16
CA GLU A 36 -3.08 -11.87 16.26
C GLU A 36 -1.71 -12.38 15.77
N ASP A 37 -1.69 -13.03 14.61
CA ASP A 37 -0.51 -13.67 14.01
C ASP A 37 0.19 -12.81 12.95
N LYS A 38 -0.42 -11.71 12.52
CA LYS A 38 0.06 -10.85 11.42
C LYS A 38 0.08 -9.38 11.83
N PRO A 39 1.09 -8.93 12.58
CA PRO A 39 1.13 -7.56 13.13
C PRO A 39 1.19 -6.46 12.05
N ARG A 40 1.62 -6.80 10.83
CA ARG A 40 1.67 -5.89 9.67
C ARG A 40 0.36 -5.87 8.86
N GLN A 41 -0.63 -6.66 9.23
CA GLN A 41 -1.93 -6.70 8.56
C GLN A 41 -3.02 -6.27 9.52
N ARG A 42 -4.02 -5.59 8.98
CA ARG A 42 -5.28 -5.33 9.67
C ARG A 42 -6.45 -5.59 8.72
N SER A 43 -7.59 -5.95 9.27
CA SER A 43 -8.83 -6.10 8.52
C SER A 43 -9.67 -4.81 8.57
N CYS A 44 -10.25 -4.45 7.44
CA CYS A 44 -11.20 -3.36 7.31
C CYS A 44 -12.63 -3.87 7.38
N SER A 45 -13.43 -3.38 8.34
CA SER A 45 -14.84 -3.76 8.48
C SER A 45 -15.75 -3.20 7.39
N GLU A 46 -15.34 -2.13 6.69
CA GLU A 46 -16.18 -1.45 5.68
C GLU A 46 -16.13 -2.14 4.31
N CYS A 47 -14.96 -2.64 3.90
CA CYS A 47 -14.79 -3.34 2.62
C CYS A 47 -14.44 -4.81 2.76
N ASN A 48 -14.19 -5.31 3.98
CA ASN A 48 -13.70 -6.68 4.25
C ASN A 48 -12.36 -7.03 3.58
N HIS A 49 -11.58 -6.03 3.16
CA HIS A 49 -10.24 -6.25 2.62
C HIS A 49 -9.18 -6.23 3.73
N HIS A 50 -8.06 -6.88 3.47
CA HIS A 50 -6.86 -6.76 4.28
C HIS A 50 -6.11 -5.47 3.92
N ILE A 51 -5.62 -4.76 4.93
CA ILE A 51 -4.75 -3.60 4.79
C ILE A 51 -3.36 -3.97 5.29
N LEU A 52 -2.37 -3.86 4.41
CA LEU A 52 -0.98 -4.21 4.65
C LEU A 52 -0.15 -2.96 4.97
N ASP A 53 0.55 -2.96 6.11
CA ASP A 53 1.55 -1.93 6.44
C ASP A 53 2.84 -2.18 5.67
N THR A 54 3.13 -1.31 4.70
CA THR A 54 4.23 -1.53 3.74
C THR A 54 5.60 -1.10 4.23
N ALA A 55 5.71 -0.51 5.43
CA ALA A 55 6.93 0.14 5.93
C ALA A 55 8.18 -0.78 6.04
N GLN A 56 7.99 -2.11 6.00
CA GLN A 56 9.08 -3.09 6.10
C GLN A 56 9.08 -4.10 4.95
N PHE A 57 8.40 -3.80 3.84
CA PHE A 57 8.37 -4.67 2.67
C PHE A 57 9.27 -4.14 1.57
N ASP A 58 9.89 -5.05 0.82
CA ASP A 58 10.51 -4.71 -0.45
C ASP A 58 9.53 -4.81 -1.63
N ASP A 59 9.96 -4.30 -2.79
CA ASP A 59 9.14 -4.25 -3.99
C ASP A 59 8.72 -5.66 -4.47
N SER A 60 9.59 -6.66 -4.32
CA SER A 60 9.33 -8.02 -4.79
C SER A 60 8.29 -8.73 -3.92
N GLU A 61 8.35 -8.53 -2.61
CA GLU A 61 7.36 -9.03 -1.66
C GLU A 61 5.98 -8.40 -1.92
N LEU A 62 5.93 -7.08 -2.08
CA LEU A 62 4.67 -6.37 -2.37
C LEU A 62 4.07 -6.81 -3.70
N LEU A 63 4.90 -6.95 -4.74
CA LEU A 63 4.44 -7.41 -6.05
C LEU A 63 3.88 -8.84 -5.96
N ALA A 64 4.53 -9.75 -5.22
CA ALA A 64 4.05 -11.11 -5.03
C ALA A 64 2.71 -11.15 -4.26
N ILE A 65 2.57 -10.33 -3.21
CA ILE A 65 1.32 -10.22 -2.43
C ILE A 65 0.18 -9.70 -3.31
N LEU A 66 0.40 -8.61 -4.05
CA LEU A 66 -0.63 -8.01 -4.89
C LEU A 66 -0.97 -8.84 -6.12
N THR A 67 -0.01 -9.61 -6.66
CA THR A 67 -0.30 -10.58 -7.72
C THR A 67 -1.19 -11.72 -7.21
N THR A 68 -0.98 -12.16 -5.96
CA THR A 68 -1.77 -13.24 -5.34
C THR A 68 -3.13 -12.75 -4.86
N ASN A 69 -3.19 -11.55 -4.29
CA ASN A 69 -4.40 -10.94 -3.76
C ASN A 69 -4.45 -9.45 -4.13
N PRO A 70 -4.99 -9.11 -5.32
CA PRO A 70 -5.03 -7.74 -5.84
C PRO A 70 -6.00 -6.83 -5.07
N GLU A 71 -6.88 -7.38 -4.24
CA GLU A 71 -7.81 -6.62 -3.40
C GLU A 71 -7.16 -6.10 -2.11
N THR A 72 -5.95 -6.60 -1.77
CA THR A 72 -5.17 -6.09 -0.64
C THR A 72 -5.00 -4.58 -0.76
N CYS A 73 -5.34 -3.86 0.29
CA CYS A 73 -5.10 -2.43 0.38
C CYS A 73 -3.72 -2.17 1.00
N LEU A 74 -3.01 -1.17 0.52
CA LEU A 74 -1.73 -0.77 1.10
C LEU A 74 -1.89 0.44 2.03
N LYS A 75 -1.23 0.39 3.19
CA LYS A 75 -0.91 1.55 4.01
C LYS A 75 0.50 2.02 3.65
N ILE A 76 0.61 3.30 3.30
CA ILE A 76 1.87 4.00 3.05
C ILE A 76 1.95 5.22 3.97
N ASP A 77 3.08 5.36 4.65
CA ASP A 77 3.51 6.61 5.27
C ASP A 77 4.56 7.26 4.36
N ILE A 78 4.38 8.52 3.97
CA ILE A 78 5.31 9.20 3.05
C ILE A 78 6.72 9.37 3.63
N ASN A 79 6.89 9.20 4.95
CA ASN A 79 8.17 9.31 5.64
C ASN A 79 8.79 7.94 5.96
N GLN A 80 8.19 6.83 5.50
CA GLN A 80 8.77 5.51 5.70
C GLN A 80 10.05 5.33 4.85
N PRO A 81 11.08 4.62 5.34
CA PRO A 81 12.40 4.61 4.72
C PRO A 81 12.45 3.93 3.34
N ASN A 82 11.46 3.11 3.00
CA ASN A 82 11.38 2.37 1.75
C ASN A 82 10.51 3.05 0.68
N VAL A 83 10.08 4.30 0.88
CA VAL A 83 9.26 5.09 -0.05
C VAL A 83 10.00 6.33 -0.52
N GLU A 84 10.07 6.50 -1.85
CA GLU A 84 10.44 7.77 -2.47
C GLU A 84 9.17 8.49 -2.98
N THR A 85 9.03 9.78 -2.66
CA THR A 85 7.92 10.59 -3.18
C THR A 85 8.27 11.12 -4.57
N MET A 86 7.41 10.88 -5.56
CA MET A 86 7.57 11.35 -6.94
C MET A 86 6.37 12.21 -7.38
N TYR A 87 6.62 13.28 -8.12
CA TYR A 87 5.55 14.22 -8.55
C TYR A 87 5.19 14.10 -10.05
N HIS A 88 6.01 13.40 -10.83
CA HIS A 88 5.80 13.09 -12.24
C HIS A 88 5.66 11.58 -12.39
N GLY A 89 4.96 11.09 -13.41
CA GLY A 89 4.92 9.66 -13.71
C GLY A 89 6.29 9.12 -14.11
N PHE A 90 6.45 7.80 -14.13
CA PHE A 90 7.56 7.21 -14.89
C PHE A 90 7.36 7.60 -16.35
N SER A 91 8.34 8.29 -16.94
CA SER A 91 8.34 8.60 -18.37
C SER A 91 8.26 7.30 -19.16
N GLU A 92 7.25 7.21 -20.03
CA GLU A 92 7.04 6.10 -20.99
C GLU A 92 8.25 5.90 -21.92
#